data_AF-A0A163JDX3-F1
#
_entry.id   AF-A0A163JDX3-F1
#
_cell.length_a   1.000
_cell.length_b   1.000
_cell.length_c   1.000
_cell.angle_alpha   90.00
_cell.angle_beta   90.00
_cell.angle_gamma   90.00
#
_symmetry.space_group_name_H-M   'P 1'
#
loop_
_entity.id
_entity.type
_entity.pdbx_description
1 polymer ?
#
loop_
_entity_poly.entity_id
_entity_poly.type
_entity_poly.pdbx_seq_one_letter_code
_entity_poly.pdbx_strand_id
1 'polypeptide(L)'
;MKIKPPRQAQEWSYSSNRELIGKALSSPGIRANKKTHINCGSSARMAGNMCANVDQIRRQGRWNNTTINGAYLTNLPRELVRSMAGFPLYGRFFYLARAALNPPTSLSKKLFPAISE
;
A
#
# COMPACT_ATOMS: atom_id res chain seq x y z
N MET A 1 30.03 15.83 -0.98
CA MET A 1 29.66 14.89 0.09
C MET A 1 29.75 13.47 -0.45
N LYS A 2 30.51 12.56 0.19
CA LYS A 2 30.53 11.14 -0.21
C LYS A 2 29.30 10.45 0.39
N ILE A 3 28.38 9.99 -0.46
CA ILE A 3 27.18 9.27 -0.04
C ILE A 3 27.62 7.85 0.33
N LYS A 4 27.39 7.43 1.58
CA LYS A 4 27.65 6.04 2.01
C LYS A 4 26.74 5.10 1.22
N PRO A 5 27.24 3.94 0.77
CA PRO A 5 26.39 2.96 0.11
C PRO A 5 25.25 2.54 1.07
N PRO A 6 24.02 2.36 0.55
CA PRO A 6 22.90 1.94 1.37
C PRO A 6 23.23 0.60 2.03
N ARG A 7 23.01 0.53 3.34
CA ARG A 7 23.14 -0.72 4.10
C ARG A 7 22.18 -1.72 3.46
N GLN A 8 22.68 -2.86 2.98
CA GLN A 8 21.78 -3.91 2.51
C GLN A 8 20.91 -4.36 3.69
N ALA A 9 19.61 -4.09 3.58
CA ALA A 9 18.65 -4.51 4.59
C ALA A 9 18.35 -6.00 4.34
N GLN A 10 18.54 -6.82 5.38
CA GLN A 10 18.10 -8.21 5.34
C GLN A 10 16.58 -8.24 5.23
N GLU A 11 16.05 -8.88 4.19
CA GLU A 11 14.61 -9.07 4.04
C GLU A 11 14.07 -9.91 5.20
N TRP A 12 12.92 -9.50 5.75
CA TRP A 12 12.29 -10.22 6.83
C TRP A 12 11.79 -11.58 6.36
N SER A 13 11.98 -12.60 7.20
CA SER A 13 11.46 -13.93 6.91
C SER A 13 9.92 -13.94 6.92
N TYR A 14 9.33 -14.85 6.15
CA TYR A 14 7.88 -15.05 6.12
C TYR A 14 7.30 -15.40 7.51
N SER A 15 8.03 -16.16 8.33
CA SER A 15 7.59 -16.53 9.68
C SER A 15 7.52 -15.31 10.59
N SER A 16 8.54 -14.45 10.58
CA SER A 16 8.54 -13.18 11.31
C SER A 16 7.36 -12.30 10.91
N ASN A 17 7.10 -12.18 9.60
CA ASN A 17 5.96 -11.41 9.09
C ASN A 17 4.62 -11.98 9.59
N ARG A 18 4.41 -13.30 9.43
CA ARG A 18 3.19 -14.00 9.88
C ARG A 18 2.95 -13.84 11.38
N GLU A 19 4.01 -13.90 12.19
CA GLU A 19 3.91 -13.74 13.64
C GLU A 19 3.50 -12.31 14.03
N LEU A 20 4.15 -11.30 13.44
CA LEU A 20 3.82 -9.89 13.70
C LEU A 20 2.38 -9.56 13.32
N ILE A 21 1.92 -10.01 12.15
CA ILE A 21 0.51 -9.85 11.74
C ILE A 21 -0.41 -10.58 12.73
N GLY A 22 -0.02 -11.77 13.17
CA GLY A 22 -0.77 -12.52 14.19
C GLY A 22 -0.95 -11.74 15.48
N LYS A 23 0.11 -11.11 15.99
CA LYS A 23 0.09 -10.28 17.20
C LYS A 23 -0.77 -9.03 17.03
N ALA A 24 -0.63 -8.34 15.90
CA ALA A 24 -1.41 -7.16 15.57
C ALA A 24 -2.92 -7.44 15.49
N LEU A 25 -3.31 -8.63 15.01
CA LEU A 25 -4.72 -9.06 14.97
C LEU A 25 -5.24 -9.53 16.33
N SER A 26 -4.43 -10.23 17.12
CA SER A 26 -4.86 -10.71 18.44
C SER A 26 -5.00 -9.59 19.47
N SER A 27 -4.22 -8.51 19.36
CA SER A 27 -4.28 -7.36 20.27
C SER A 27 -5.70 -6.75 20.36
N PRO A 28 -6.42 -6.50 19.26
CA PRO A 28 -7.84 -6.10 19.29
C PRO A 28 -8.83 -7.28 19.32
N GLY A 29 -8.38 -8.52 19.54
CA GLY A 29 -9.25 -9.71 19.59
C GLY A 29 -9.75 -10.24 18.23
N ILE A 30 -9.13 -9.83 17.11
CA ILE A 30 -9.51 -10.28 15.77
C ILE A 30 -8.99 -11.69 15.51
N ARG A 31 -9.91 -12.64 15.33
CA ARG A 31 -9.58 -14.02 14.97
C ARG A 31 -9.46 -14.17 13.45
N ALA A 32 -8.29 -14.57 12.96
CA ALA A 32 -8.04 -14.83 11.54
C ALA A 32 -7.36 -16.19 11.33
N ASN A 33 -7.94 -17.00 10.43
CA ASN A 33 -7.37 -18.30 10.04
C ASN A 33 -6.18 -18.11 9.07
N LYS A 34 -6.39 -17.35 7.99
CA LYS A 34 -5.36 -17.03 6.98
C LYS A 34 -4.72 -15.67 7.24
N LYS A 35 -3.90 -15.57 8.29
CA LYS A 35 -3.29 -14.31 8.78
C LYS A 35 -2.61 -13.47 7.68
N THR A 36 -1.87 -14.09 6.78
CA THR A 36 -1.13 -13.39 5.71
C THR A 36 -1.99 -13.04 4.49
N HIS A 37 -3.12 -13.73 4.28
CA HIS A 37 -4.04 -13.47 3.16
C HIS A 37 -5.20 -12.54 3.50
N ILE A 38 -5.36 -12.15 4.77
CA ILE A 38 -6.47 -11.31 5.22
C ILE A 38 -6.54 -9.99 4.44
N ASN A 39 -5.39 -9.37 4.20
CA ASN A 39 -5.27 -8.11 3.46
C ASN A 39 -5.67 -8.26 2.00
N CYS A 40 -5.37 -9.39 1.36
CA CYS A 40 -5.77 -9.63 -0.03
C CYS A 40 -7.30 -9.73 -0.15
N GLY A 41 -7.92 -10.51 0.76
CA GLY A 41 -9.37 -10.64 0.80
C GLY A 41 -10.09 -9.35 1.17
N SER A 42 -9.58 -8.60 2.17
CA SER A 42 -10.19 -7.33 2.59
C SER A 42 -10.03 -6.23 1.54
N SER A 43 -8.86 -6.11 0.91
CA SER A 43 -8.63 -5.18 -0.21
C SER A 43 -9.57 -5.45 -1.38
N ALA A 44 -9.76 -6.70 -1.76
CA ALA A 44 -10.67 -7.05 -2.85
C ALA A 44 -12.13 -6.71 -2.52
N ARG A 45 -12.58 -6.93 -1.27
CA ARG A 45 -13.92 -6.54 -0.83
C ARG A 45 -14.09 -5.02 -0.83
N MET A 46 -13.10 -4.28 -0.34
CA MET A 46 -13.12 -2.82 -0.35
C MET A 46 -13.20 -2.27 -1.78
N ALA A 47 -12.39 -2.81 -2.69
CA ALA A 47 -12.41 -2.43 -4.10
C ALA A 47 -13.76 -2.75 -4.77
N GLY A 48 -14.33 -3.91 -4.46
CA GLY A 48 -15.67 -4.29 -4.91
C GLY A 48 -16.76 -3.34 -4.38
N ASN A 49 -16.71 -2.97 -3.10
CA ASN A 49 -17.65 -2.01 -2.50
C ASN A 49 -17.56 -0.61 -3.14
N MET A 50 -16.37 -0.22 -3.59
CA MET A 50 -16.14 1.05 -4.28
C MET A 50 -16.38 0.94 -5.80
N CYS A 51 -16.91 -0.19 -6.28
CA CYS A 51 -17.19 -0.49 -7.69
C CYS A 51 -15.96 -0.41 -8.61
N ALA A 52 -14.76 -0.68 -8.10
CA ALA A 52 -13.56 -0.74 -8.92
C ALA A 52 -13.67 -1.88 -9.94
N ASN A 53 -13.10 -1.68 -11.13
CA ASN A 53 -13.14 -2.69 -12.19
C ASN A 53 -12.58 -4.05 -11.71
N VAL A 54 -13.37 -5.12 -11.89
CA VAL A 54 -13.01 -6.49 -11.47
C VAL A 54 -11.70 -6.97 -12.09
N ASP A 55 -11.38 -6.55 -13.32
CA ASP A 55 -10.12 -6.91 -13.97
C ASP A 55 -8.92 -6.25 -13.31
N GLN A 56 -9.09 -5.03 -12.76
CA GLN A 56 -8.06 -4.40 -11.92
C GLN A 56 -7.91 -5.12 -10.57
N ILE A 57 -9.01 -5.57 -9.96
CA ILE A 57 -8.98 -6.39 -8.73
C ILE A 57 -8.23 -7.70 -8.96
N ARG A 58 -8.57 -8.43 -10.03
CA ARG A 58 -7.90 -9.68 -10.40
C ARG A 58 -6.41 -9.49 -10.69
N ARG A 59 -6.06 -8.41 -11.39
CA ARG A 59 -4.66 -8.08 -11.71
C ARG A 59 -3.86 -7.74 -10.46
N GLN A 60 -4.42 -6.95 -9.53
CA GLN A 60 -3.78 -6.66 -8.24
C GLN A 60 -3.63 -7.93 -7.39
N GLY A 61 -4.68 -8.74 -7.31
CA GLY A 61 -4.69 -10.00 -6.56
C GLY A 61 -3.81 -11.09 -7.19
N ARG A 62 -3.29 -10.85 -8.40
CA ARG A 62 -2.53 -11.82 -9.22
C ARG A 62 -3.29 -13.13 -9.43
N TRP A 63 -4.62 -13.08 -9.44
CA TRP A 63 -5.47 -14.27 -9.54
C TRP A 63 -5.52 -14.86 -10.95
N ASN A 64 -5.21 -14.05 -11.98
CA ASN A 64 -5.07 -14.48 -13.37
C ASN A 64 -3.75 -13.93 -13.95
N ASN A 65 -2.63 -14.63 -13.72
CA ASN A 65 -1.30 -14.19 -14.13
C ASN A 65 -0.93 -14.68 -15.54
N THR A 66 -1.68 -14.23 -16.55
CA THR A 66 -1.29 -14.43 -17.95
C THR A 66 -0.04 -13.62 -18.27
N THR A 67 0.82 -14.09 -19.18
CA THR A 67 2.06 -13.40 -19.61
C THR A 67 1.84 -11.91 -19.92
N ILE A 68 0.70 -11.55 -20.52
CA ILE A 68 0.35 -10.16 -20.81
C ILE A 68 0.25 -9.27 -19.57
N ASN A 69 -0.26 -9.77 -18.44
CA ASN A 69 -0.44 -9.01 -17.20
C ASN A 69 0.89 -8.75 -16.48
N GLY A 70 1.85 -9.66 -16.61
CA GLY A 70 3.16 -9.57 -15.95
C GLY A 70 4.25 -8.92 -16.81
N ALA A 71 4.24 -9.16 -18.13
CA ALA A 71 5.31 -8.74 -19.04
C ALA A 71 4.98 -7.49 -19.87
N TYR A 72 3.71 -7.28 -20.26
CA TYR A 72 3.35 -6.24 -21.23
C TYR A 72 2.50 -5.11 -20.64
N LEU A 73 1.55 -5.41 -19.75
CA LEU A 73 0.78 -4.38 -19.06
C LEU A 73 1.61 -3.78 -17.92
N THR A 74 2.15 -2.58 -18.15
CA THR A 74 2.94 -1.82 -17.16
C THR A 74 2.12 -0.80 -16.38
N ASN A 75 0.96 -0.40 -16.92
CA ASN A 75 0.10 0.60 -16.28
C ASN A 75 -0.44 0.10 -14.94
N LEU A 76 -0.27 0.87 -13.87
CA LEU A 76 -0.82 0.56 -12.55
C LEU A 76 -2.37 0.49 -12.59
N PRO A 77 -3.00 -0.40 -11.81
CA PRO A 77 -4.46 -0.47 -11.69
C PRO A 77 -4.99 0.75 -10.89
N ARG A 78 -5.08 1.90 -11.56
CA ARG A 78 -5.31 3.21 -10.92
C ARG A 78 -6.63 3.28 -10.14
N GLU A 79 -7.72 2.69 -10.64
CA GLU A 79 -9.02 2.73 -9.96
C GLU A 79 -8.95 1.93 -8.66
N LEU A 80 -8.31 0.76 -8.70
CA LEU A 80 -8.08 -0.04 -7.51
C LEU A 80 -7.18 0.68 -6.49
N VAL A 81 -6.06 1.27 -6.94
CA VAL A 81 -5.15 2.01 -6.05
C VAL A 81 -5.87 3.18 -5.37
N ARG A 82 -6.69 3.93 -6.13
CA ARG A 82 -7.52 5.01 -5.59
C ARG A 82 -8.53 4.50 -4.57
N SER A 83 -9.24 3.42 -4.89
CA SER A 83 -10.21 2.79 -4.00
C SER A 83 -9.59 2.35 -2.67
N MET A 84 -8.41 1.70 -2.72
CA MET A 84 -7.71 1.27 -1.50
C MET A 84 -7.21 2.44 -0.65
N ALA A 85 -6.95 3.58 -1.28
CA ALA A 85 -6.57 4.82 -0.61
C ALA A 85 -7.77 5.67 -0.17
N GLY A 86 -9.01 5.17 -0.33
CA GLY A 86 -10.24 5.85 0.08
C GLY A 86 -10.66 7.00 -0.84
N PHE A 87 -10.08 7.11 -2.03
CA PHE A 87 -10.47 8.13 -3.01
C PHE A 87 -11.61 7.64 -3.90
N PRO A 88 -12.46 8.57 -4.40
CA PRO A 88 -13.38 8.26 -5.47
C PRO A 88 -12.66 7.76 -6.73
N LEU A 89 -13.31 6.85 -7.46
CA LEU A 89 -12.74 6.24 -8.68
C LEU A 89 -12.48 7.29 -9.79
N TYR A 90 -13.32 8.31 -9.88
CA TYR A 90 -13.20 9.37 -10.88
C TYR A 90 -12.02 10.31 -10.60
N GLY A 91 -11.24 10.56 -11.66
CA GLY A 91 -9.91 11.16 -11.64
C GLY A 91 -9.80 12.66 -11.33
N ARG A 92 -10.58 13.19 -10.37
CA ARG A 92 -10.53 14.62 -10.00
C ARG A 92 -10.14 14.88 -8.55
N PHE A 93 -10.32 13.91 -7.67
CA PHE A 93 -9.97 14.04 -6.25
C PHE A 93 -8.63 13.34 -6.00
N PHE A 94 -7.54 14.11 -5.94
CA PHE A 94 -6.18 13.61 -5.71
C PHE A 94 -5.64 13.99 -4.32
N TYR A 95 -6.36 14.84 -3.61
CA TYR A 95 -5.95 15.37 -2.32
C TYR A 95 -7.03 15.08 -1.29
N LEU A 96 -6.60 14.60 -0.13
CA LEU A 96 -7.36 14.76 1.10
C LEU A 96 -7.20 16.21 1.54
N ALA A 97 -8.25 16.80 2.14
CA ALA A 97 -8.14 18.13 2.74
C ALA A 97 -6.93 18.15 3.67
N ARG A 98 -5.91 18.96 3.34
CA ARG A 98 -4.72 19.10 4.17
C ARG A 98 -5.12 19.81 5.47
N ALA A 99 -4.39 19.52 6.54
CA ALA A 99 -4.49 20.32 7.76
C ALA A 99 -4.30 21.81 7.40
N ALA A 100 -5.03 22.70 8.07
CA ALA A 100 -5.04 24.14 7.78
C ALA A 100 -3.67 24.82 7.95
N LEU A 101 -2.70 24.15 8.58
CA LEU A 101 -1.37 24.69 8.88
C LEU A 101 -0.29 23.89 8.16
N ASN A 102 0.59 24.60 7.47
CA ASN A 102 1.83 24.03 6.95
C ASN A 102 2.84 23.86 8.09
N PRO A 103 3.56 22.73 8.17
CA PRO A 103 4.58 22.54 9.21
C PRO A 103 5.74 23.54 9.00
N PRO A 104 6.35 24.06 10.09
CA PRO A 104 7.50 24.95 9.98
C PRO A 104 8.67 24.31 9.24
N THR A 105 9.30 25.02 8.31
CA THR A 105 10.43 24.51 7.51
C THR A 105 11.62 24.06 8.38
N SER A 106 11.82 24.70 9.54
CA SER A 106 12.85 24.32 10.51
C SER A 106 12.64 22.93 11.11
N LEU A 107 11.39 22.49 11.27
CA LEU A 107 11.04 21.14 11.71
C LEU A 107 11.29 20.12 10.60
N SER A 108 10.87 20.42 9.38
CA SER A 108 11.08 19.54 8.21
C SER A 108 12.56 19.25 7.97
N LYS A 109 13.41 20.29 8.03
CA LYS A 109 14.87 20.17 7.87
C LYS A 109 15.53 19.36 9.00
N LYS A 110 14.97 19.39 10.21
CA LYS A 110 15.43 18.55 11.33
C LYS A 110 15.05 17.07 11.16
N LEU A 111 13.83 16.79 10.69
CA LEU A 111 13.33 15.41 10.53
C LEU A 111 13.95 14.68 9.34
N PHE A 112 14.16 15.39 8.22
CA PHE A 112 14.73 14.82 7.01
C PHE A 112 15.92 15.64 6.49
N PRO A 113 17.07 15.63 7.20
CA PRO A 113 18.21 16.51 6.87
C PRO A 113 18.83 16.25 5.49
N ALA A 114 18.64 15.04 4.95
CA ALA A 114 19.19 14.63 3.67
C ALA A 114 18.30 15.01 2.47
N ILE A 115 17.04 15.38 2.71
CA ILE A 115 16.15 15.88 1.68
C ILE A 115 16.35 17.39 1.67
N SER A 116 17.24 17.89 0.80
CA SER A 116 17.21 19.31 0.48
C SER A 116 15.91 19.61 -0.26
N GLU A 117 15.31 20.74 0.07
CA GLU A 117 14.14 21.28 -0.65
C GLU A 117 14.42 21.43 -2.15
#